data_AF-A0A2E6VXX7-F1
#
_entry.id   AF-A0A2E6VXX7-F1
#
_cell.length_a   1.000
_cell.length_b   1.000
_cell.length_c   1.000
_cell.angle_alpha   90.00
_cell.angle_beta   90.00
_cell.angle_gamma   90.00
#
_symmetry.space_group_name_H-M   'P 1'
#
loop_
_entity.id
_entity.type
_entity.pdbx_description
1 polymer ?
#
loop_
_entity_poly.entity_id
_entity_poly.type
_entity_poly.pdbx_seq_one_letter_code
_entity_poly.pdbx_strand_id
1 'polypeptide(L)'
;MESKVLKPILAVYVGLFILFLYGPFIVLGILSFQQGPEGGPQFPIISWSTYWYQHLFGLTPPSRIAPLPVGEALIRSLVLAFMTMVTATVLGVMAAQAFRKRFRGAGVVFYLIVLGMMVPGVLTGLGTSLLANNVIGIERHWWSTAFLAHVVYTFPFAFLVMLA
;
A
#
# COMPACT_ATOMS: atom_id res chain seq x y z
N MET A 1 31.04 30.13 -7.94
CA MET A 1 30.19 30.91 -8.87
C MET A 1 28.89 30.17 -9.06
N GLU A 2 27.81 30.59 -8.39
CA GLU A 2 26.47 30.07 -8.71
C GLU A 2 26.12 30.53 -10.13
N SER A 3 25.99 29.60 -11.06
CA SER A 3 25.56 29.92 -12.42
C SER A 3 24.12 30.41 -12.37
N LYS A 4 23.93 31.73 -12.54
CA LYS A 4 22.61 32.40 -12.57
C LYS A 4 21.65 31.80 -13.62
N VAL A 5 22.19 31.02 -14.58
CA VAL A 5 21.45 30.37 -15.67
C VAL A 5 21.05 28.92 -15.36
N LEU A 6 21.89 28.11 -14.69
CA LEU A 6 21.52 26.71 -14.41
C LEU A 6 20.42 26.60 -13.36
N LYS A 7 20.39 27.50 -12.37
CA LYS A 7 19.37 27.51 -11.31
C LYS A 7 17.93 27.62 -11.85
N PRO A 8 17.58 28.61 -12.71
CA PRO A 8 16.22 28.70 -13.25
C PRO A 8 15.89 27.52 -14.17
N ILE A 9 16.85 27.00 -14.94
CA ILE A 9 16.64 25.83 -15.80
C ILE A 9 16.32 24.59 -14.94
N LEU A 10 17.12 24.34 -13.90
CA LEU A 10 16.87 23.25 -12.95
C LEU A 10 15.53 23.44 -12.23
N ALA A 11 15.18 24.67 -11.84
CA ALA A 11 13.90 24.96 -11.19
C ALA A 11 12.71 24.66 -12.12
N VAL A 12 12.78 25.05 -13.40
CA VAL A 12 11.73 24.72 -14.39
C VAL A 12 11.67 23.21 -14.63
N TYR A 13 12.82 22.56 -14.80
CA TYR A 13 12.89 21.11 -14.99
C TYR A 13 12.29 20.34 -13.81
N VAL A 14 12.71 20.66 -12.58
CA VAL A 14 12.17 20.06 -11.35
C VAL A 14 10.69 20.38 -11.19
N GLY A 15 10.27 21.61 -11.51
CA GLY A 15 8.86 22.01 -11.49
C GLY A 15 8.00 21.21 -12.45
N LEU A 16 8.44 21.03 -13.70
CA LEU A 16 7.76 20.19 -14.69
C LEU A 16 7.77 18.71 -14.29
N PHE A 17 8.87 18.22 -13.72
CA PHE A 17 8.97 16.86 -13.22
C PHE A 17 8.00 16.59 -12.06
N ILE A 18 7.91 17.51 -11.09
CA ILE A 18 6.94 17.45 -10.00
C ILE A 18 5.52 17.53 -10.54
N LEU A 19 5.25 18.45 -11.47
CA LEU A 19 3.92 18.57 -12.09
C LEU A 19 3.52 17.30 -12.84
N PHE A 20 4.46 16.66 -13.54
CA PHE A 20 4.21 15.39 -14.22
C PHE A 20 3.93 14.25 -13.22
N LEU A 21 4.73 14.16 -12.14
CA LEU A 21 4.58 13.14 -11.11
C LEU A 21 3.27 13.30 -10.31
N TYR A 22 2.93 14.53 -9.93
CA TYR A 22 1.77 14.83 -9.09
C TYR A 22 0.51 15.24 -9.87
N GLY A 23 0.63 15.50 -11.17
CA GLY A 23 -0.47 15.89 -12.06
C GLY A 23 -1.66 14.94 -11.99
N PRO A 24 -1.46 13.61 -12.11
CA PRO A 24 -2.54 12.64 -11.94
C PRO A 24 -3.22 12.74 -10.56
N PHE A 25 -2.47 12.97 -9.49
CA PHE A 25 -3.05 13.14 -8.15
C PHE A 25 -3.85 14.44 -8.02
N ILE A 26 -3.43 15.52 -8.68
CA ILE A 26 -4.20 16.77 -8.76
C ILE A 26 -5.52 16.51 -9.49
N VAL A 27 -5.49 15.79 -10.63
CA VAL A 27 -6.71 15.41 -11.37
C VAL A 27 -7.63 14.56 -10.50
N LEU A 28 -7.11 13.54 -9.81
CA LEU A 28 -7.89 12.73 -8.87
C LEU A 28 -8.47 13.56 -7.73
N GLY A 29 -7.71 14.52 -7.19
CA GLY A 29 -8.18 15.47 -6.18
C GLY A 29 -9.32 16.34 -6.68
N ILE A 30 -9.25 16.84 -7.92
CA ILE A 30 -10.35 17.57 -8.56
C ILE A 30 -11.57 16.66 -8.71
N LEU A 31 -11.40 15.47 -9.29
CA LEU A 31 -12.48 14.50 -9.52
C LEU A 31 -13.15 14.01 -8.23
N SER A 32 -12.49 14.09 -7.08
CA SER A 32 -13.08 13.75 -5.78
C SER A 32 -14.24 14.67 -5.36
N PHE A 33 -14.35 15.85 -5.98
CA PHE A 33 -15.48 16.77 -5.81
C PHE A 33 -16.62 16.53 -6.80
N GLN A 34 -16.58 15.46 -7.59
CA GLN A 34 -17.70 15.10 -8.47
C GLN A 34 -18.92 14.68 -7.64
N GLN A 35 -20.10 15.16 -8.01
CA GLN A 35 -21.35 14.71 -7.43
C GLN A 35 -21.70 13.26 -7.81
N GLY A 36 -22.29 12.53 -6.86
CA GLY A 36 -23.31 11.52 -7.14
C GLY A 36 -22.94 10.07 -6.81
N PRO A 37 -23.96 9.22 -6.50
CA PRO A 37 -23.82 7.77 -6.41
C PRO A 37 -23.53 7.09 -7.77
N GLU A 38 -23.96 7.72 -8.87
CA GLU A 38 -23.84 7.24 -10.27
C GLU A 38 -22.77 8.01 -11.07
N GLY A 39 -22.20 9.07 -10.50
CA GLY A 39 -21.15 9.87 -11.12
C GLY A 39 -19.79 9.18 -10.98
N GLY A 40 -19.30 8.56 -12.04
CA GLY A 40 -17.94 8.00 -12.08
C GLY A 40 -16.84 9.07 -12.10
N PRO A 41 -15.55 8.66 -12.08
CA PRO A 41 -14.41 9.57 -12.23
C PRO A 41 -14.32 10.04 -13.69
N GLN A 42 -15.14 11.03 -14.04
CA GLN A 42 -15.21 11.63 -15.38
C GLN A 42 -14.63 13.04 -15.33
N PHE A 43 -13.77 13.36 -16.30
CA PHE A 43 -13.29 14.72 -16.55
C PHE A 43 -13.86 15.24 -17.89
N PRO A 44 -14.31 16.51 -17.99
CA PRO A 44 -14.43 17.51 -16.92
C PRO A 44 -15.58 17.22 -15.94
N ILE A 45 -15.53 17.86 -14.77
CA ILE A 45 -16.57 17.72 -13.73
C ILE A 45 -17.92 18.21 -14.28
N ILE A 46 -18.97 17.40 -14.08
CA ILE A 46 -20.35 17.80 -14.43
C ILE A 46 -20.92 18.72 -13.36
N SER A 47 -20.80 18.31 -12.09
CA SER A 47 -21.31 19.05 -10.94
C SER A 47 -20.42 18.87 -9.71
N TRP A 48 -20.22 19.98 -9.01
CA TRP A 48 -19.39 20.05 -7.80
C TRP A 48 -20.19 19.62 -6.57
N SER A 49 -19.58 18.80 -5.72
CA SER A 49 -20.18 18.27 -4.51
C SER A 49 -19.13 17.75 -3.52
N THR A 50 -19.48 17.71 -2.24
CA THR A 50 -18.70 17.05 -1.19
C THR A 50 -19.20 15.63 -0.87
N TYR A 51 -19.99 15.04 -1.78
CA TYR A 51 -20.65 13.74 -1.61
C TYR A 51 -19.68 12.62 -1.16
N TRP A 52 -18.55 12.46 -1.84
CA TRP A 52 -17.58 11.39 -1.54
C TRP A 52 -16.89 11.57 -0.19
N TYR A 53 -16.65 12.82 0.21
CA TYR A 53 -16.14 13.15 1.55
C TYR A 53 -17.18 12.83 2.63
N GLN A 54 -18.45 13.15 2.41
CA GLN A 54 -19.54 12.77 3.33
C GLN A 54 -19.70 11.25 3.43
N HIS A 55 -19.53 10.54 2.30
CA HIS A 55 -19.58 9.09 2.25
C HIS A 55 -18.45 8.43 3.07
N LEU A 56 -17.26 9.06 3.13
CA LEU A 56 -16.16 8.61 4.00
C LEU A 56 -16.56 8.60 5.48
N PHE A 57 -17.35 9.58 5.92
CA PHE A 57 -17.84 9.69 7.29
C PHE A 57 -19.17 8.93 7.52
N GLY A 58 -19.65 8.17 6.54
CA GLY A 58 -20.91 7.42 6.65
C GLY A 58 -22.16 8.30 6.66
N LEU A 59 -22.05 9.57 6.26
CA LEU A 59 -23.17 10.52 6.21
C LEU A 59 -24.05 10.33 4.96
N THR A 60 -23.65 9.44 4.06
CA THR A 60 -24.28 9.23 2.75
C THR A 60 -24.44 7.73 2.48
N PRO A 61 -25.60 7.28 1.97
CA PRO A 61 -25.84 5.86 1.72
C PRO A 61 -24.86 5.25 0.70
N PRO A 62 -24.59 3.93 0.78
CA PRO A 62 -23.81 3.19 -0.21
C PRO A 62 -24.35 3.38 -1.62
N SER A 63 -23.44 3.48 -2.58
CA SER A 63 -23.76 3.60 -4.00
C SER A 63 -23.39 2.34 -4.76
N ARG A 64 -23.81 2.23 -6.02
CA ARG A 64 -23.35 1.16 -6.90
C ARG A 64 -21.83 1.16 -7.08
N ILE A 65 -21.22 2.35 -7.08
CA ILE A 65 -19.78 2.55 -7.25
C ILE A 65 -19.03 2.22 -5.95
N ALA A 66 -19.63 2.53 -4.79
CA ALA A 66 -19.07 2.25 -3.47
C ALA A 66 -20.14 1.53 -2.61
N PRO A 67 -20.31 0.21 -2.81
CA PRO A 67 -21.35 -0.56 -2.10
C PRO A 67 -20.97 -0.84 -0.63
N LEU A 68 -19.70 -0.66 -0.27
CA LEU A 68 -19.17 -0.91 1.06
C LEU A 68 -18.87 0.41 1.78
N PRO A 69 -18.99 0.47 3.13
CA PRO A 69 -18.63 1.64 3.91
C PRO A 69 -17.13 1.97 3.74
N VAL A 70 -16.82 3.02 2.97
CA VAL A 70 -15.44 3.41 2.67
C VAL A 70 -14.67 3.83 3.93
N GLY A 71 -15.35 4.50 4.87
CA GLY A 71 -14.77 4.87 6.17
C GLY A 71 -14.27 3.67 6.96
N GLU A 72 -15.08 2.61 7.08
CA GLU A 72 -14.64 1.39 7.78
C GLU A 72 -13.50 0.68 7.05
N ALA A 73 -13.54 0.65 5.72
CA ALA A 73 -12.47 0.07 4.92
C ALA A 73 -11.14 0.82 5.11
N LEU A 74 -11.19 2.15 5.25
CA LEU A 74 -10.02 2.97 5.57
C LEU A 74 -9.45 2.59 6.95
N ILE A 75 -10.29 2.50 7.98
CA ILE A 75 -9.85 2.13 9.33
C ILE A 75 -9.23 0.73 9.33
N ARG A 76 -9.88 -0.26 8.70
CA ARG A 76 -9.34 -1.62 8.58
C ARG A 76 -7.97 -1.63 7.88
N SER A 77 -7.82 -0.83 6.82
CA SER A 77 -6.56 -0.69 6.09
C SER A 77 -5.46 -0.06 6.93
N LEU A 78 -5.78 1.00 7.68
CA LEU A 78 -4.82 1.67 8.57
C LEU A 78 -4.37 0.77 9.72
N VAL A 79 -5.32 0.07 10.36
CA VAL A 79 -5.02 -0.88 11.43
C VAL A 79 -4.17 -2.04 10.89
N LEU A 80 -4.54 -2.60 9.74
CA LEU A 80 -3.77 -3.65 9.08
C LEU A 80 -2.35 -3.20 8.76
N ALA A 81 -2.19 -2.02 8.15
CA ALA A 81 -0.88 -1.46 7.82
C ALA A 81 -0.01 -1.25 9.07
N PHE A 82 -0.60 -0.73 10.15
CA PHE A 82 0.10 -0.53 11.42
C PHE A 82 0.53 -1.86 12.05
N MET A 83 -0.36 -2.85 12.11
CA MET A 83 -0.06 -4.18 12.63
C MET A 83 1.07 -4.85 11.81
N THR A 84 0.98 -4.78 10.48
CA THR A 84 1.99 -5.31 9.58
C THR A 84 3.33 -4.62 9.80
N MET A 85 3.35 -3.29 9.87
CA MET A 85 4.56 -2.51 10.09
C MET A 85 5.25 -2.95 11.39
N VAL A 86 4.54 -2.93 12.52
CA VAL A 86 5.12 -3.32 13.82
C VAL A 86 5.68 -4.74 13.77
N THR A 87 4.90 -5.69 13.24
CA THR A 87 5.29 -7.10 13.21
C THR A 87 6.49 -7.34 12.29
N ALA A 88 6.45 -6.81 11.06
CA ALA A 88 7.52 -6.96 10.08
C ALA A 88 8.81 -6.29 10.56
N THR A 89 8.73 -5.12 11.19
CA THR A 89 9.90 -4.45 11.77
C THR A 89 10.51 -5.25 12.92
N VAL A 90 9.70 -5.72 13.87
CA VAL A 90 10.21 -6.53 15.00
C VAL A 90 10.87 -7.81 14.50
N LEU A 91 10.19 -8.56 13.63
CA LEU A 91 10.75 -9.78 13.04
C LEU A 91 11.99 -9.50 12.21
N GLY A 92 11.98 -8.44 11.39
CA GLY A 92 13.10 -8.03 10.56
C GLY A 92 14.34 -7.66 11.39
N VAL A 93 14.16 -6.89 12.46
CA VAL A 93 15.23 -6.54 13.40
C VAL A 93 15.78 -7.78 14.11
N MET A 94 14.90 -8.66 14.62
CA MET A 94 15.34 -9.90 15.28
C MET A 94 16.13 -10.81 14.33
N ALA A 95 15.64 -10.98 13.11
CA ALA A 95 16.34 -11.74 12.07
C ALA A 95 17.69 -11.09 11.74
N ALA A 96 17.74 -9.78 11.49
CA ALA A 96 18.98 -9.08 11.19
C ALA A 96 20.02 -9.22 12.31
N GLN A 97 19.60 -9.13 13.58
CA GLN A 97 20.49 -9.36 14.73
C GLN A 97 21.01 -10.80 14.79
N ALA A 98 20.18 -11.80 14.48
CA ALA A 98 20.62 -13.20 14.43
C ALA A 98 21.72 -13.42 13.37
N PHE A 99 21.61 -12.74 12.22
CA PHE A 99 22.58 -12.79 11.13
C PHE A 99 23.92 -12.10 11.42
N ARG A 100 24.05 -11.35 12.52
CA ARG A 100 25.35 -10.77 12.94
C ARG A 100 26.33 -11.84 13.43
N LYS A 101 25.85 -12.99 13.88
CA LYS A 101 26.70 -14.13 14.25
C LYS A 101 26.66 -15.17 13.14
N ARG A 102 27.80 -15.78 12.83
CA ARG A 102 27.84 -16.92 11.90
C ARG A 102 27.14 -18.11 12.55
N PHE A 103 26.06 -18.59 11.95
CA PHE A 103 25.37 -19.80 12.37
C PHE A 103 25.24 -20.79 11.21
N ARG A 104 25.10 -22.09 11.54
CA ARG A 104 24.96 -23.15 10.55
C ARG A 104 23.64 -22.97 9.79
N GLY A 105 23.68 -22.94 8.46
CA GLY A 105 22.49 -22.76 7.62
C GLY A 105 22.08 -21.31 7.33
N ALA A 106 22.90 -20.32 7.71
CA ALA A 106 22.61 -18.90 7.47
C ALA A 106 22.27 -18.59 5.99
N GLY A 107 22.98 -19.20 5.03
CA GLY A 107 22.70 -19.02 3.61
C GLY A 107 21.29 -19.47 3.22
N VAL A 108 20.86 -20.67 3.67
CA VAL A 108 19.51 -21.20 3.39
C VAL A 108 18.44 -20.28 3.96
N VAL A 109 18.61 -19.87 5.22
CA VAL A 109 17.66 -18.94 5.88
C VAL A 109 17.62 -17.61 5.13
N PHE A 110 18.76 -17.06 4.73
CA PHE A 110 18.82 -15.80 3.97
C PHE A 110 18.02 -15.88 2.67
N TYR A 111 18.24 -16.94 1.88
CA TYR A 111 17.50 -17.14 0.64
C TYR A 111 16.01 -17.39 0.85
N LEU A 112 15.61 -18.10 1.92
CA LEU A 112 14.20 -18.27 2.27
C LEU A 112 13.52 -16.94 2.61
N ILE A 113 14.21 -16.05 3.34
CA ILE A 113 13.71 -14.70 3.63
C ILE A 113 13.56 -13.91 2.32
N VAL A 114 14.60 -13.87 1.50
CA VAL A 114 14.63 -13.12 0.23
C VAL A 114 13.59 -13.62 -0.77
N LEU A 115 13.30 -14.93 -0.80
CA LEU A 115 12.33 -15.52 -1.71
C LEU A 115 10.94 -14.87 -1.58
N GLY A 116 10.55 -14.46 -0.37
CA GLY A 116 9.26 -13.83 -0.11
C GLY A 116 9.02 -12.53 -0.89
N MET A 117 10.05 -11.73 -1.16
CA MET A 117 9.91 -10.49 -1.95
C MET A 117 9.99 -10.71 -3.47
N MET A 118 10.47 -11.86 -3.93
CA MET A 118 10.55 -12.17 -5.36
C MET A 118 9.19 -12.57 -5.94
N VAL A 119 8.25 -13.03 -5.10
CA VAL A 119 6.93 -13.45 -5.53
C VAL A 119 6.07 -12.23 -5.88
N PRO A 120 5.47 -12.17 -7.07
CA PRO A 120 4.52 -11.11 -7.43
C PRO A 120 3.38 -11.00 -6.40
N GLY A 121 3.03 -9.77 -6.03
CA GLY A 121 1.98 -9.52 -5.02
C GLY A 121 0.63 -10.15 -5.39
N VAL A 122 0.27 -10.17 -6.68
CA VAL A 122 -0.95 -10.82 -7.18
C VAL A 122 -0.92 -12.34 -6.91
N LEU A 123 0.21 -13.00 -7.18
CA LEU A 123 0.35 -14.44 -6.92
C LEU A 123 0.31 -14.75 -5.44
N THR A 124 0.91 -13.89 -4.60
CA THR A 124 0.86 -14.03 -3.15
C THR A 124 -0.57 -13.91 -2.64
N GLY A 125 -1.31 -12.88 -3.04
CA GLY A 125 -2.70 -12.67 -2.61
C GLY A 125 -3.65 -13.77 -3.08
N LEU A 126 -3.59 -14.14 -4.37
CA LEU A 126 -4.40 -15.23 -4.92
C LEU A 126 -4.03 -16.58 -4.29
N GLY A 127 -2.74 -16.86 -4.15
CA GLY A 127 -2.24 -18.08 -3.53
C GLY A 127 -2.70 -18.22 -2.08
N THR A 128 -2.58 -17.17 -1.26
CA THR A 128 -3.11 -17.18 0.11
C THR A 128 -4.61 -17.38 0.13
N SER A 129 -5.36 -16.74 -0.78
CA SER A 129 -6.82 -16.91 -0.86
C SER A 129 -7.23 -18.33 -1.23
N LEU A 130 -6.56 -18.95 -2.22
CA LEU A 130 -6.84 -20.33 -2.64
C LEU A 130 -6.48 -21.33 -1.55
N LEU A 131 -5.33 -21.16 -0.90
CA LEU A 131 -4.89 -21.99 0.21
C LEU A 131 -5.89 -21.93 1.39
N ALA A 132 -6.31 -20.73 1.76
CA ALA A 132 -7.27 -20.52 2.85
C ALA A 132 -8.61 -21.19 2.56
N ASN A 133 -9.17 -20.99 1.36
CA ASN A 133 -10.50 -21.51 1.02
C ASN A 133 -10.52 -23.02 0.71
N ASN A 134 -9.54 -23.52 -0.06
CA ASN A 134 -9.66 -24.83 -0.70
C ASN A 134 -8.83 -25.93 -0.04
N VAL A 135 -7.82 -25.57 0.75
CA VAL A 135 -6.88 -26.53 1.34
C VAL A 135 -7.01 -26.57 2.85
N ILE A 136 -6.93 -25.41 3.51
CA ILE A 136 -6.89 -25.33 4.97
C ILE A 136 -8.28 -25.08 5.56
N GLY A 137 -9.23 -24.55 4.79
CA GLY A 137 -10.60 -24.27 5.24
C GLY A 137 -10.68 -23.13 6.26
N ILE A 138 -9.75 -22.17 6.21
CA ILE A 138 -9.72 -21.01 7.11
C ILE A 138 -10.52 -19.87 6.47
N GLU A 139 -11.41 -19.27 7.27
CA GLU A 139 -12.15 -18.08 6.83
C GLU A 139 -11.21 -16.90 6.59
N ARG A 140 -11.35 -16.25 5.42
CA ARG A 140 -10.53 -15.11 5.04
C ARG A 140 -10.98 -13.86 5.77
N HIS A 141 -10.09 -13.35 6.63
CA HIS A 141 -10.28 -12.07 7.30
C HIS A 141 -9.09 -11.14 7.09
N TRP A 142 -9.34 -9.84 7.18
CA TRP A 142 -8.31 -8.81 7.06
C TRP A 142 -7.26 -8.92 8.18
N TRP A 143 -7.68 -9.29 9.38
CA TRP A 143 -6.83 -9.41 10.57
C TRP A 143 -6.08 -10.75 10.66
N SER A 144 -6.46 -11.76 9.86
CA SER A 144 -5.80 -13.08 9.85
C SER A 144 -5.04 -13.32 8.56
N THR A 145 -5.68 -13.87 7.53
CA THR A 145 -5.05 -14.29 6.27
C THR A 145 -4.40 -13.13 5.53
N ALA A 146 -5.05 -11.97 5.49
CA ALA A 146 -4.48 -10.80 4.84
C ALA A 146 -3.30 -10.23 5.64
N PHE A 147 -3.43 -10.12 6.97
CA PHE A 147 -2.34 -9.70 7.85
C PHE A 147 -1.09 -10.57 7.69
N LEU A 148 -1.25 -11.90 7.73
CA LEU A 148 -0.15 -12.84 7.53
C LEU A 148 0.52 -12.65 6.16
N ALA A 149 -0.27 -12.54 5.09
CA ALA A 149 0.24 -12.32 3.75
C ALA A 149 1.06 -11.02 3.65
N HIS A 150 0.57 -9.93 4.26
CA HIS A 150 1.29 -8.67 4.31
C HIS A 150 2.59 -8.76 5.11
N VAL A 151 2.60 -9.46 6.25
CA VAL A 151 3.82 -9.66 7.04
C VAL A 151 4.85 -10.45 6.25
N VAL A 152 4.46 -11.56 5.62
CA VAL A 152 5.36 -12.39 4.79
C VAL A 152 5.94 -11.58 3.62
N TYR A 153 5.13 -10.71 3.00
CA TYR A 153 5.56 -9.88 1.88
C TYR A 153 6.50 -8.74 2.30
N THR A 154 6.26 -8.11 3.45
CA THR A 154 7.01 -6.92 3.90
C THR A 154 8.24 -7.24 4.74
N PHE A 155 8.25 -8.39 5.43
CA PHE A 155 9.35 -8.84 6.26
C PHE A 155 10.73 -8.87 5.56
N PRO A 156 10.88 -9.34 4.31
CA PRO A 156 12.18 -9.37 3.65
C PRO A 156 12.78 -7.98 3.44
N PHE A 157 11.93 -6.98 3.16
CA PHE A 157 12.36 -5.59 3.03
C PHE A 157 12.86 -5.04 4.37
N ALA A 158 12.10 -5.28 5.46
CA ALA A 158 12.51 -4.87 6.80
C ALA A 158 13.83 -5.54 7.22
N PHE A 159 13.99 -6.84 6.95
CA PHE A 159 15.21 -7.58 7.23
C PHE A 159 16.42 -7.02 6.47
N LEU A 160 16.30 -6.80 5.16
CA LEU A 160 17.41 -6.32 4.33
C LEU A 160 17.87 -4.91 4.72
N VAL A 161 16.93 -4.01 5.02
CA VAL A 161 17.25 -2.64 5.46
C VAL A 161 17.97 -2.65 6.81
N MET A 162 17.63 -3.57 7.72
CA MET A 162 18.24 -3.65 9.06
C MET A 162 19.56 -4.43 9.09
N LEU A 163 19.82 -5.25 8.07
CA LEU A 163 21.06 -5.99 7.91
C LEU A 163 22.18 -5.13 7.30
N ALA A 164 21.81 -4.16 6.45
CA ALA A 164 22.72 -3.17 5.85
C ALA A 164 23.36 -2.26 6.89
#